data_AF-A0A833E8F5-F1
#
_entry.id   AF-A0A833E8F5-F1
#
_cell.length_a   1.000
_cell.length_b   1.000
_cell.length_c   1.000
_cell.angle_alpha   90.00
_cell.angle_beta   90.00
_cell.angle_gamma   90.00
#
_symmetry.space_group_name_H-M   'P 1'
#
loop_
_entity.id
_entity.type
_entity.pdbx_description
1 polymer ?
#
loop_
_entity_poly.entity_id
_entity_poly.type
_entity_poly.pdbx_seq_one_letter_code
_entity_poly.pdbx_strand_id
1 'polypeptide(L)'
;MKRQSLAELARRIAQAFKSFHGFIYQRGLDDPKDVLTVVKSSGIGMLINNAALSQQYGIYALLLNDRACRTECIYEKGCSPDDSECLNRCMEQCRSRIIDRIVEALSSYAERQHRAAKR
;
A
#
# COMPACT_ATOMS: atom_id res chain seq x y z
N MET A 1 -1.08 22.46 2.12
CA MET A 1 -2.32 21.84 1.60
C MET A 1 -3.28 21.56 2.76
N LYS A 2 -4.61 21.64 2.57
CA LYS A 2 -5.59 21.46 3.65
C LYS A 2 -5.60 19.99 4.12
N ARG A 3 -5.61 19.72 5.43
CA ARG A 3 -5.63 18.36 6.03
C ARG A 3 -6.74 17.45 5.47
N GLN A 4 -7.88 18.03 5.07
CA GLN A 4 -8.97 17.31 4.41
C GLN A 4 -8.53 16.61 3.12
N SER A 5 -7.61 17.21 2.36
CA SER A 5 -7.09 16.64 1.11
C SER A 5 -6.19 15.41 1.35
N LEU A 6 -5.41 15.40 2.44
CA LEU A 6 -4.62 14.21 2.82
C LEU A 6 -5.50 13.05 3.31
N ALA A 7 -6.59 13.35 4.01
CA ALA A 7 -7.55 12.34 4.44
C ALA A 7 -8.24 11.68 3.23
N GLU A 8 -8.61 12.47 2.23
CA GLU A 8 -9.22 11.98 1.00
C GLU A 8 -8.24 11.14 0.17
N LEU A 9 -7.00 11.61 0.01
CA LEU A 9 -5.95 10.86 -0.67
C LEU A 9 -5.71 9.50 0.00
N ALA A 10 -5.65 9.46 1.33
CA ALA A 10 -5.51 8.21 2.07
C ALA A 10 -6.66 7.22 1.83
N ARG A 11 -7.91 7.71 1.74
CA ARG A 11 -9.07 6.87 1.40
C ARG A 11 -9.00 6.33 -0.03
N ARG A 12 -8.60 7.17 -1.00
CA ARG A 12 -8.40 6.75 -2.40
C ARG A 12 -7.34 5.65 -2.49
N ILE A 13 -6.21 5.81 -1.80
CA ILE A 13 -5.16 4.79 -1.73
C ILE A 13 -5.71 3.49 -1.10
N ALA A 14 -6.41 3.59 0.03
CA ALA A 14 -6.97 2.41 0.71
C ALA A 14 -7.95 1.64 -0.19
N GLN A 15 -8.86 2.36 -0.87
CA GLN A 15 -9.81 1.76 -1.80
C GLN A 15 -9.11 1.09 -2.98
N ALA A 16 -8.08 1.73 -3.54
CA ALA A 16 -7.32 1.15 -4.63
C ALA A 16 -6.56 -0.13 -4.20
N PHE A 17 -5.97 -0.16 -3.01
CA PHE A 17 -5.37 -1.39 -2.47
C PHE A 17 -6.40 -2.49 -2.24
N LYS A 18 -7.60 -2.16 -1.76
CA LYS A 18 -8.68 -3.14 -1.55
C LYS A 18 -9.17 -3.77 -2.86
N SER A 19 -9.22 -3.00 -3.95
CA SER A 19 -9.79 -3.46 -5.22
C SER A 19 -8.75 -3.98 -6.22
N PHE A 20 -7.57 -3.38 -6.25
CA PHE A 20 -6.56 -3.59 -7.30
C PHE A 20 -5.18 -3.98 -6.74
N HIS A 21 -5.05 -4.11 -5.41
CA HIS A 21 -3.81 -4.45 -4.72
C HIS A 21 -2.64 -3.48 -4.97
N GLY A 22 -2.96 -2.25 -5.40
CA GLY A 22 -2.00 -1.20 -5.65
C GLY A 22 -2.69 0.14 -5.94
N PHE A 23 -1.90 1.19 -6.03
CA PHE A 23 -2.38 2.54 -6.31
C PHE A 23 -1.47 3.24 -7.32
N ILE A 24 -2.03 3.66 -8.45
CA ILE A 24 -1.32 4.45 -9.46
C ILE A 24 -1.60 5.93 -9.22
N TYR A 25 -0.56 6.74 -9.27
CA TYR A 25 -0.66 8.18 -9.13
C TYR A 25 0.21 8.90 -10.16
N GLN A 26 -0.21 10.11 -10.51
CA GLN A 26 0.48 10.95 -11.49
C GLN A 26 0.78 12.32 -10.88
N ARG A 27 2.00 12.82 -11.08
CA ARG A 27 2.49 14.08 -10.47
C ARG A 27 1.56 15.29 -10.67
N GLY A 28 0.81 15.33 -11.79
CA GLY A 28 -0.12 16.42 -12.09
C GLY A 28 -1.50 16.29 -11.41
N LEU A 29 -1.86 15.11 -10.92
CA LEU A 29 -3.15 14.84 -10.26
C LEU A 29 -2.98 14.67 -8.76
N ASP A 30 -1.92 13.99 -8.35
CA ASP A 30 -1.57 13.70 -6.97
C ASP A 30 -0.12 14.13 -6.73
N ASP A 31 0.11 15.12 -5.86
CA ASP A 31 1.46 15.58 -5.54
C ASP A 31 2.25 14.43 -4.87
N PRO A 32 3.40 14.01 -5.43
CA PRO A 32 4.22 12.96 -4.84
C PRO A 32 4.61 13.21 -3.38
N LYS A 33 4.72 14.47 -2.95
CA LYS A 33 5.00 14.82 -1.54
C LYS A 33 3.85 14.46 -0.63
N ASP A 34 2.61 14.63 -1.09
CA ASP A 34 1.41 14.29 -0.30
C ASP A 34 1.22 12.78 -0.24
N VAL A 35 1.43 12.08 -1.36
CA VAL A 35 1.46 10.61 -1.38
C VAL A 35 2.50 10.07 -0.41
N LEU A 36 3.72 10.60 -0.44
CA LEU A 36 4.80 10.21 0.48
C LEU A 36 4.45 10.54 1.93
N THR A 37 3.79 11.67 2.18
CA THR A 37 3.34 12.08 3.52
C THR A 37 2.30 11.10 4.06
N VAL A 38 1.31 10.72 3.26
CA VAL A 38 0.31 9.71 3.64
C VAL A 38 0.99 8.39 3.95
N VAL A 39 1.87 7.89 3.06
CA VAL A 39 2.59 6.61 3.24
C VAL A 39 3.42 6.59 4.52
N LYS A 40 4.19 7.65 4.77
CA LYS A 40 5.03 7.74 5.98
C LYS A 40 4.19 7.84 7.24
N SER A 41 3.15 8.69 7.22
CA SER A 41 2.35 9.00 8.41
C SER A 41 1.33 7.91 8.76
N SER A 42 0.95 7.07 7.80
CA SER A 42 0.14 5.88 8.05
C SER A 42 0.97 4.68 8.49
N GLY A 43 2.31 4.73 8.34
CA GLY A 43 3.20 3.65 8.76
C GLY A 43 3.28 2.46 7.79
N ILE A 44 2.78 2.61 6.55
CA ILE A 44 2.76 1.51 5.57
C ILE A 44 4.03 1.44 4.71
N GLY A 45 5.00 2.33 4.91
CA GLY A 45 6.14 2.50 4.00
C GLY A 45 6.96 1.23 3.74
N MET A 46 7.06 0.31 4.72
CA MET A 46 7.77 -0.96 4.54
C MET A 46 6.95 -2.03 3.80
N LEU A 47 5.64 -1.87 3.76
CA LEU A 47 4.68 -2.82 3.17
C LEU A 47 4.47 -2.58 1.68
N ILE A 48 5.02 -1.49 1.15
CA ILE A 48 4.83 -1.08 -0.24
C ILE A 48 6.15 -0.73 -0.92
N ASN A 49 6.19 -0.93 -2.23
CA ASN A 49 7.22 -0.45 -3.13
C ASN A 49 6.67 0.70 -3.96
N ASN A 50 7.48 1.74 -4.19
CA ASN A 50 7.15 2.82 -5.10
C ASN A 50 7.89 2.62 -6.43
N ALA A 51 7.17 2.28 -7.49
CA ALA A 51 7.72 2.05 -8.82
C ALA A 51 7.40 3.22 -9.76
N ALA A 52 8.38 3.66 -10.55
CA ALA A 52 8.13 4.60 -11.64
C ALA A 52 7.65 3.82 -12.87
N LEU A 53 6.40 4.03 -13.30
CA LEU A 53 5.86 3.42 -14.52
C LEU A 53 6.27 4.23 -15.76
N SER A 54 6.28 5.56 -15.63
CA SER A 54 6.84 6.45 -16.64
C SER A 54 7.37 7.71 -15.99
N GLN A 55 8.69 7.90 -16.04
CA GLN A 55 9.33 9.10 -15.50
C GLN A 55 8.99 10.35 -16.32
N GLN A 56 8.92 10.22 -17.65
CA GLN A 56 8.60 11.32 -18.57
C GLN A 56 7.22 11.91 -18.28
N TYR A 57 6.22 11.06 -18.03
CA TYR A 57 4.86 11.50 -17.73
C TYR A 57 4.59 11.65 -16.22
N GLY A 58 5.58 11.36 -15.38
CA GLY A 58 5.47 11.42 -13.93
C GLY A 58 4.41 10.47 -13.37
N ILE A 59 4.33 9.25 -13.90
CA ILE A 59 3.39 8.20 -13.48
C ILE A 59 4.13 7.20 -12.60
N TYR A 60 3.56 6.92 -11.44
CA TYR A 60 4.14 6.06 -10.41
C TYR A 60 3.08 5.10 -9.87
N ALA A 61 3.53 4.00 -9.27
CA ALA A 61 2.67 3.02 -8.63
C ALA A 61 3.19 2.67 -7.24
N LEU A 62 2.29 2.68 -6.27
CA LEU A 62 2.46 2.02 -4.99
C LEU A 62 1.99 0.57 -5.14
N LEU A 63 2.92 -0.36 -5.03
CA LEU A 63 2.69 -1.80 -5.16
C LEU A 63 3.01 -2.48 -3.83
N LEU A 64 2.42 -3.64 -3.60
CA LEU A 64 2.72 -4.41 -2.39
C LEU A 64 4.18 -4.90 -2.39
N ASN A 65 4.80 -4.92 -1.21
CA ASN A 65 6.11 -5.53 -1.02
C ASN A 65 5.95 -6.96 -0.50
N ASP A 66 5.95 -7.94 -1.41
CA ASP A 66 5.69 -9.35 -1.10
C ASP A 66 6.98 -10.16 -0.83
N ARG A 67 8.15 -9.51 -0.79
CA ARG A 67 9.43 -10.19 -0.49
C ARG A 67 9.38 -10.94 0.84
N ALA A 68 8.77 -10.33 1.85
CA ALA A 68 8.61 -10.96 3.17
C ALA A 68 7.70 -12.20 3.10
N CYS A 69 6.67 -12.18 2.26
CA CYS A 69 5.79 -13.33 2.08
C CYS A 69 6.53 -14.55 1.54
N ARG A 70 7.44 -14.36 0.59
CA ARG A 70 8.21 -15.48 0.03
C ARG A 70 9.09 -16.13 1.10
N THR A 71 9.74 -15.32 1.93
CA THR A 71 10.53 -15.80 3.07
C THR A 71 9.64 -16.54 4.07
N GLU A 72 8.50 -15.97 4.47
CA GLU A 72 7.55 -16.63 5.37
C GLU A 72 7.10 -17.99 4.82
N CYS A 73 6.74 -18.06 3.53
CA CYS A 73 6.23 -19.30 2.94
C CYS A 73 7.26 -20.42 2.90
N ILE A 74 8.51 -20.10 2.54
CA ILE A 74 9.58 -21.10 2.45
C ILE A 74 10.05 -21.51 3.85
N TYR A 75 10.35 -20.54 4.72
CA TYR A 75 11.07 -20.81 5.97
C TYR A 75 10.16 -20.98 7.20
N GLU A 76 9.02 -20.30 7.26
CA GLU A 76 8.12 -20.36 8.43
C GLU A 76 6.97 -21.34 8.23
N LYS A 77 6.42 -21.41 7.00
CA LYS A 77 5.33 -22.33 6.65
C LYS A 77 5.81 -23.65 6.05
N GLY A 78 7.11 -23.74 5.70
CA GLY A 78 7.73 -24.97 5.25
C GLY A 78 7.33 -25.43 3.85
N CYS A 79 6.84 -24.52 2.99
CA CYS A 79 6.62 -24.87 1.59
C CYS A 79 7.97 -25.17 0.92
N SER A 80 8.06 -26.30 0.22
CA SER A 80 9.20 -26.58 -0.64
C SER A 80 9.33 -25.50 -1.73
N PRO A 81 10.55 -25.05 -2.07
CA PRO A 81 10.77 -24.13 -3.19
C PRO A 81 10.21 -24.62 -4.53
N ASP A 82 10.07 -25.93 -4.70
CA ASP A 82 9.58 -26.58 -5.93
C ASP A 82 8.07 -26.86 -5.88
N ASP A 83 7.42 -26.71 -4.72
CA ASP A 83 5.98 -26.88 -4.56
C ASP A 83 5.24 -25.58 -4.89
N SER A 84 4.94 -25.42 -6.18
CA SER A 84 4.27 -24.23 -6.69
C SER A 84 2.85 -24.03 -6.12
N GLU A 85 2.13 -25.10 -5.77
CA GLU A 85 0.79 -24.98 -5.21
C GLU A 85 0.83 -24.47 -3.76
N CYS A 86 1.70 -25.03 -2.92
CA CYS A 86 1.92 -24.57 -1.56
C CYS A 86 2.35 -23.11 -1.53
N LEU A 87 3.35 -22.76 -2.35
CA LEU A 87 3.87 -21.40 -2.41
C LEU A 87 2.82 -20.39 -2.86
N ASN A 88 2.06 -20.69 -3.92
CA ASN A 88 1.04 -19.77 -4.41
C ASN A 88 -0.05 -19.51 -3.36
N ARG A 89 -0.56 -20.58 -2.73
CA ARG A 89 -1.59 -20.46 -1.69
C ARG A 89 -1.10 -19.66 -0.47
N CYS A 90 0.12 -19.95 -0.02
CA CYS A 90 0.72 -19.24 1.09
C CYS A 90 0.97 -17.75 0.75
N MET A 91 1.50 -17.48 -0.44
CA MET A 91 1.73 -16.12 -0.92
C MET A 91 0.44 -15.31 -1.01
N GLU A 92 -0.64 -15.90 -1.53
CA GLU A 92 -1.96 -15.25 -1.59
C GLU A 92 -2.48 -14.89 -0.20
N GLN A 93 -2.42 -15.82 0.75
CA GLN A 93 -2.83 -15.56 2.14
C GLN A 93 -1.98 -14.45 2.79
N CYS A 94 -0.67 -14.48 2.56
CA CYS A 94 0.22 -13.44 3.08
C CYS A 94 -0.07 -12.07 2.46
N ARG A 95 -0.23 -12.00 1.13
CA ARG A 95 -0.59 -10.76 0.42
C ARG A 95 -1.91 -10.19 0.93
N SER A 96 -2.92 -11.04 1.12
CA SER A 96 -4.23 -10.63 1.66
C SER A 96 -4.09 -9.96 3.02
N ARG A 97 -3.36 -10.59 3.97
CA ARG A 97 -3.10 -9.98 5.30
C ARG A 97 -2.35 -8.65 5.21
N ILE A 98 -1.39 -8.51 4.29
CA ILE A 98 -0.67 -7.25 4.10
C ILE A 98 -1.61 -6.17 3.57
N ILE A 99 -2.47 -6.50 2.61
CA ILE A 99 -3.48 -5.57 2.07
C ILE A 99 -4.39 -5.09 3.18
N ASP A 100 -4.93 -6.00 4.01
CA ASP A 100 -5.80 -5.64 5.13
C ASP A 100 -5.11 -4.66 6.09
N ARG A 101 -3.85 -4.92 6.44
CA ARG A 101 -3.04 -4.02 7.29
C ARG A 101 -2.83 -2.65 6.64
N ILE A 102 -2.58 -2.59 5.33
CA ILE A 102 -2.42 -1.34 4.60
C ILE A 102 -3.74 -0.53 4.63
N VAL A 103 -4.86 -1.20 4.32
CA VAL A 103 -6.19 -0.58 4.28
C VAL A 103 -6.59 -0.04 5.65
N GLU A 104 -6.38 -0.81 6.71
CA GLU A 104 -6.65 -0.41 8.09
C GLU A 104 -5.82 0.80 8.51
N ALA A 105 -4.52 0.78 8.24
CA ALA A 105 -3.60 1.86 8.58
C ALA A 105 -3.96 3.17 7.87
N LEU A 106 -4.31 3.10 6.58
CA LEU A 106 -4.73 4.26 5.79
C LEU A 106 -6.08 4.81 6.23
N SER A 107 -7.05 3.93 6.54
CA SER A 107 -8.37 4.33 7.03
C SER A 107 -8.26 5.04 8.38
N SER A 108 -7.48 4.46 9.29
CA SER A 108 -7.18 5.04 10.60
C SER A 108 -6.50 6.41 10.48
N TYR A 109 -5.54 6.54 9.56
CA TYR A 109 -4.90 7.83 9.28
C TYR A 109 -5.91 8.85 8.75
N ALA A 110 -6.76 8.48 7.79
CA ALA A 110 -7.77 9.38 7.22
C ALA A 110 -8.75 9.88 8.28
N GLU A 111 -9.18 9.02 9.21
CA GLU A 111 -10.04 9.42 10.32
C GLU A 111 -9.36 10.42 11.26
N ARG A 112 -8.09 10.17 11.63
CA ARG A 112 -7.31 11.10 12.47
C ARG A 112 -7.20 12.47 11.81
N GLN A 113 -6.89 12.52 10.52
CA GLN A 113 -6.79 13.78 9.77
C GLN A 113 -8.13 14.51 9.67
N HIS A 114 -9.23 13.77 9.45
CA HIS A 114 -10.58 14.34 9.39
C HIS A 114 -10.99 14.98 10.72
N ARG A 115 -10.75 14.28 11.85
CA ARG A 115 -11.04 14.82 13.19
C ARG A 115 -10.19 16.05 13.50
N ALA A 116 -8.91 16.02 13.12
CA ALA A 116 -7.99 17.13 13.34
C ALA A 116 -8.21 18.35 12.42
N ALA A 117 -9.06 18.23 11.40
CA ALA A 117 -9.45 19.33 10.51
C ALA A 117 -10.78 20.00 10.96
N LYS A 118 -11.52 19.37 11.87
CA LYS A 118 -12.75 19.91 12.48
C LYS A 118 -12.50 20.68 13.78
N ARG A 119 -11.27 20.61 14.31
CA ARG A 119 -10.79 21.40 15.45
C ARG A 119 -10.05 22.61 14.91
#